data_AF-A0A923C956-F1
#
_entry.id   AF-A0A923C956-F1
#
_cell.length_a   1.000
_cell.length_b   1.000
_cell.length_c   1.000
_cell.angle_alpha   90.00
_cell.angle_beta   90.00
_cell.angle_gamma   90.00
#
_symmetry.space_group_name_H-M   'P 1'
#
loop_
_entity.id
_entity.type
_entity.pdbx_description
1 polymer ?
#
loop_
_entity_poly.entity_id
_entity_poly.type
_entity_poly.pdbx_seq_one_letter_code
_entity_poly.pdbx_strand_id
1 'polypeptide(L)'
;FLYLIKRSVTYRSEKTDAAGRVVPVLIALMVWAYTTYMLLKGLGQIVKVGFPVALLAGAGVAVVVWWFIHKPLGRLALRQDNSKQGVNRLFTWPLICSAALLSFAHGANDVANAIGPLAAIYEAVKSGAIASRAATPLWIMVLGALGLAIGLALYGSKLIRTVGKEITELDNMRAYSIAMAATLTVIVASQLGMPVSTTHVTIGAVFGVGFLRELLKVNYAKMEAVVFAGHQGADRAEVETYLHRFEAAEVQEKKQMLADMKRRAKLRETAEGAVFAKKEQKALKKAIKKEIVKRSVVMRIVAAWIITVPATAVLAAILFHIVSAILS
;
A
#
# COMPACT_ATOMS: atom_id res chain seq x y z
N PHE A 1 -0.45 9.19 0.11
CA PHE A 1 -1.70 8.85 0.80
C PHE A 1 -1.57 8.77 2.31
N LEU A 2 -0.78 7.84 2.88
CA LEU A 2 -0.74 7.62 4.33
C LEU A 2 -0.47 8.88 5.16
N TYR A 3 0.51 9.69 4.75
CA TYR A 3 0.83 10.95 5.43
C TYR A 3 -0.37 11.92 5.43
N LEU A 4 -1.07 12.03 4.29
CA LEU A 4 -2.25 12.88 4.16
C LEU A 4 -3.35 12.40 5.11
N ILE A 5 -3.69 11.11 5.10
CA ILE A 5 -4.71 10.52 5.99
C ILE A 5 -4.38 10.81 7.45
N LYS A 6 -3.13 10.57 7.87
CA LYS A 6 -2.69 10.86 9.24
C LYS A 6 -2.86 12.34 9.59
N ARG A 7 -2.44 13.25 8.72
CA ARG A 7 -2.52 14.71 8.96
C ARG A 7 -3.95 15.23 8.95
N SER A 8 -4.79 14.75 8.03
CA SER A 8 -6.16 15.25 7.86
C SER A 8 -7.16 14.63 8.81
N VAL A 9 -6.90 13.41 9.30
CA VAL A 9 -7.85 12.65 10.14
C VAL A 9 -7.23 12.26 11.48
N THR A 10 -6.15 11.48 11.48
CA THR A 10 -5.65 10.84 12.70
C THR A 10 -5.01 11.81 13.70
N TYR A 11 -4.48 12.94 13.24
CA TYR A 11 -3.84 13.97 14.06
C TYR A 11 -4.81 15.08 14.51
N ARG A 12 -6.10 14.96 14.20
CA ARG A 12 -7.14 15.85 14.73
C ARG A 12 -7.63 15.33 16.08
N SER A 13 -8.08 16.24 16.95
CA SER A 13 -8.74 15.93 18.22
C SER A 13 -10.03 15.14 17.95
N GLU A 14 -10.90 15.68 17.10
CA GLU A 14 -12.12 15.04 16.60
C GLU A 14 -11.87 14.23 15.32
N LYS A 15 -11.41 12.98 15.49
CA LYS A 15 -11.04 12.11 14.37
C LYS A 15 -12.25 11.63 13.57
N THR A 16 -13.38 11.42 14.23
CA THR A 16 -14.62 10.90 13.62
C THR A 16 -15.26 11.92 12.71
N ASP A 17 -15.38 13.18 13.15
CA ASP A 17 -15.86 14.28 12.31
C ASP A 17 -14.92 14.54 11.12
N ALA A 18 -13.60 14.59 11.38
CA ALA A 18 -12.61 14.71 10.31
C ALA A 18 -12.69 13.53 9.32
N ALA A 19 -12.88 12.31 9.81
CA ALA A 19 -13.06 11.13 8.96
C ALA A 19 -14.35 11.21 8.14
N GLY A 20 -15.45 11.69 8.71
CA GLY A 20 -16.73 11.85 8.02
C GLY A 20 -16.64 12.80 6.81
N ARG A 21 -15.73 13.79 6.86
CA ARG A 21 -15.50 14.73 5.75
C ARG A 21 -14.46 14.21 4.75
N VAL A 22 -13.37 13.61 5.24
CA VAL A 22 -12.22 13.24 4.40
C VAL A 22 -12.37 11.87 3.75
N VAL A 23 -12.90 10.87 4.45
CA VAL A 23 -13.00 9.49 3.95
C VAL A 23 -13.89 9.38 2.71
N PRO A 24 -15.04 10.07 2.57
CA PRO A 24 -15.82 10.04 1.33
C PRO A 24 -15.03 10.50 0.12
N VAL A 25 -14.22 11.55 0.27
CA VAL A 25 -13.37 12.08 -0.81
C VAL A 25 -12.28 11.08 -1.19
N LEU A 26 -11.69 10.40 -0.21
CA LEU A 26 -10.73 9.33 -0.45
C LEU A 26 -11.38 8.15 -1.21
N ILE A 27 -12.56 7.72 -0.80
CA ILE A 27 -13.29 6.65 -1.50
C ILE A 27 -13.62 7.07 -2.93
N ALA A 28 -14.07 8.31 -3.15
CA ALA A 28 -14.33 8.84 -4.48
C ALA A 28 -13.07 8.82 -5.37
N LEU A 29 -11.93 9.27 -4.83
CA LEU A 29 -10.65 9.21 -5.54
C LEU A 29 -10.23 7.77 -5.87
N MET A 30 -10.52 6.83 -4.97
CA MET A 30 -10.26 5.42 -5.22
C MET A 30 -11.15 4.84 -6.30
N VAL A 31 -12.45 5.15 -6.27
CA VAL A 31 -13.39 4.76 -7.33
C VAL A 31 -12.93 5.31 -8.66
N TRP A 32 -12.56 6.59 -8.74
CA TRP A 32 -12.02 7.21 -9.94
C TRP A 32 -10.82 6.43 -10.50
N ALA A 33 -9.82 6.18 -9.67
CA ALA A 33 -8.61 5.47 -10.08
C ALA A 33 -8.91 4.03 -10.49
N TYR A 34 -9.72 3.30 -9.72
CA TYR A 34 -10.03 1.90 -10.00
C TYR A 34 -10.93 1.73 -11.23
N THR A 35 -11.92 2.59 -11.43
CA THR A 35 -12.74 2.57 -12.65
C THR A 35 -11.88 2.90 -13.87
N THR A 36 -11.00 3.90 -13.78
CA THR A 36 -10.05 4.22 -14.86
C THR A 36 -9.15 3.01 -15.16
N TYR A 37 -8.58 2.39 -14.13
CA TYR A 37 -7.74 1.20 -14.27
C TYR A 37 -8.49 0.01 -14.87
N MET A 38 -9.73 -0.26 -14.44
CA MET A 38 -10.58 -1.31 -15.03
C MET A 38 -10.84 -1.05 -16.51
N LEU A 39 -11.19 0.18 -16.90
CA LEU A 39 -11.47 0.51 -18.30
C LEU A 39 -10.23 0.36 -19.19
N LEU A 40 -9.05 0.75 -18.69
CA LEU A 40 -7.81 0.68 -19.47
C LEU A 40 -7.19 -0.72 -19.53
N LYS A 41 -7.17 -1.44 -18.41
CA LYS A 41 -6.43 -2.70 -18.28
C LYS A 41 -7.34 -3.90 -18.06
N GLY A 42 -8.38 -3.76 -17.23
CA GLY A 42 -9.30 -4.87 -16.92
C GLY A 42 -10.17 -5.27 -18.11
N LEU A 43 -10.72 -4.29 -18.84
CA LEU A 43 -11.59 -4.49 -19.98
C LEU A 43 -10.93 -4.16 -21.32
N GLY A 44 -9.65 -3.76 -21.34
CA GLY A 44 -8.97 -3.29 -22.56
C GLY A 44 -8.89 -4.33 -23.69
N GLN A 45 -9.05 -5.62 -23.37
CA GLN A 45 -9.13 -6.71 -24.35
C GLN A 45 -10.53 -6.86 -24.99
N ILE A 46 -11.57 -6.37 -24.32
CA ILE A 46 -12.98 -6.45 -24.76
C ILE A 46 -13.42 -5.13 -25.39
N VAL A 47 -13.08 -4.01 -24.74
CA VAL A 47 -13.44 -2.66 -25.18
C VAL A 47 -12.19 -1.77 -25.13
N LYS A 48 -11.76 -1.27 -26.29
CA LYS A 48 -10.66 -0.30 -26.37
C LYS A 48 -11.18 1.09 -26.00
N VAL A 49 -10.99 1.46 -24.74
CA VAL A 49 -11.34 2.80 -24.23
C VAL A 49 -10.11 3.70 -24.27
N GLY A 50 -10.23 4.86 -24.90
CA GLY A 50 -9.16 5.87 -24.90
C GLY A 50 -8.91 6.44 -23.50
N PHE A 51 -7.66 6.83 -23.21
CA PHE A 51 -7.27 7.33 -21.89
C PHE A 51 -8.12 8.51 -21.37
N PRO A 52 -8.44 9.55 -22.18
CA PRO A 52 -9.29 10.65 -21.72
C PRO A 52 -10.72 10.18 -21.38
N VAL A 53 -11.27 9.27 -22.18
CA VAL A 53 -12.61 8.71 -21.96
C VAL A 53 -12.64 7.88 -20.67
N ALA A 54 -11.62 7.06 -20.42
CA ALA A 54 -11.51 6.29 -19.19
C ALA A 54 -11.43 7.19 -17.95
N LEU A 55 -10.65 8.28 -18.01
CA LEU A 55 -10.55 9.26 -16.93
C LEU A 55 -11.86 9.98 -16.65
N LEU A 56 -12.57 10.42 -17.70
CA LEU A 56 -13.85 11.13 -17.58
C LEU A 56 -14.96 10.19 -17.07
N ALA A 57 -15.03 8.97 -17.60
CA ALA A 57 -15.96 7.95 -17.12
C ALA A 57 -15.69 7.60 -15.66
N GLY A 58 -14.42 7.40 -15.29
CA GLY A 58 -14.03 7.22 -13.89
C GLY A 58 -14.44 8.39 -13.01
N ALA A 59 -14.33 9.62 -13.51
CA ALA A 59 -14.67 10.83 -12.74
C ALA A 59 -16.18 10.94 -12.53
N GLY A 60 -16.96 10.64 -13.58
CA GLY A 60 -18.42 10.56 -13.48
C GLY A 60 -18.87 9.54 -12.44
N VAL A 61 -18.33 8.32 -12.49
CA VAL A 61 -18.65 7.27 -11.49
C VAL A 61 -18.23 7.70 -10.08
N ALA A 62 -17.05 8.31 -9.93
CA ALA A 62 -16.59 8.80 -8.63
C ALA A 62 -17.48 9.88 -8.02
N VAL A 63 -17.97 10.83 -8.83
CA VAL A 63 -18.91 11.87 -8.38
C VAL A 63 -20.24 11.25 -7.95
N VAL A 64 -20.77 10.32 -8.73
CA VAL A 64 -22.01 9.59 -8.40
C VAL A 64 -21.85 8.85 -7.08
N VAL A 65 -20.78 8.06 -6.93
CA VAL A 65 -20.52 7.32 -5.69
C VAL A 65 -20.35 8.28 -4.52
N TRP A 66 -19.56 9.35 -4.67
CA TRP A 66 -19.38 10.37 -3.63
C TRP A 66 -20.72 10.97 -3.17
N TRP A 67 -21.59 11.33 -4.12
CA TRP A 67 -22.93 11.85 -3.83
C TRP A 67 -23.70 10.89 -2.92
N PHE A 68 -23.74 9.61 -3.27
CA PHE A 68 -24.48 8.62 -2.49
C PHE A 68 -23.84 8.33 -1.12
N ILE A 69 -22.50 8.34 -1.01
CA ILE A 69 -21.82 7.91 0.22
C ILE A 69 -21.50 9.04 1.21
N HIS A 70 -21.38 10.31 0.79
CA HIS A 70 -20.83 11.35 1.68
C HIS A 70 -21.70 11.57 2.94
N LYS A 71 -23.02 11.63 2.82
CA LYS A 71 -23.93 11.75 3.97
C LYS A 71 -23.98 10.50 4.84
N PRO A 72 -24.25 9.29 4.31
CA PRO A 72 -24.32 8.10 5.16
C PRO A 72 -22.97 7.77 5.80
N LEU A 73 -21.85 8.01 5.12
CA LEU A 73 -20.53 7.76 5.69
C LEU A 73 -20.17 8.80 6.77
N GLY A 74 -20.57 10.07 6.60
CA GLY A 74 -20.46 11.07 7.66
C GLY A 74 -21.24 10.68 8.91
N ARG A 75 -22.48 10.20 8.76
CA ARG A 75 -23.29 9.68 9.87
C ARG A 75 -22.68 8.44 10.51
N LEU A 76 -22.13 7.53 9.70
CA LEU A 76 -21.46 6.32 10.19
C LEU A 76 -20.19 6.66 10.96
N ALA A 77 -19.43 7.67 10.52
CA ALA A 77 -18.21 8.10 11.18
C ALA A 77 -18.48 8.64 12.58
N LEU A 78 -19.56 9.43 12.76
CA LEU A 78 -19.98 9.94 14.08
C LEU A 78 -20.46 8.83 15.03
N ARG A 79 -20.90 7.68 14.51
CA ARG A 79 -21.29 6.51 15.32
C ARG A 79 -20.10 5.66 15.77
N GLN A 80 -18.89 5.95 15.29
CA GLN A 80 -17.69 5.24 15.74
C GLN A 80 -17.07 5.94 16.95
N ASP A 81 -16.29 5.20 17.72
CA ASP A 81 -15.46 5.78 18.78
C ASP A 81 -14.43 6.75 18.16
N ASN A 82 -14.09 7.84 18.88
CA ASN A 82 -13.07 8.82 18.49
C ASN A 82 -11.62 8.27 18.60
N SER A 83 -11.40 7.10 18.01
CA SER A 83 -10.17 6.32 18.05
C SER A 83 -9.64 6.05 16.64
N LYS A 84 -8.37 5.67 16.56
CA LYS A 84 -7.75 5.26 15.29
C LYS A 84 -8.46 4.05 14.69
N GLN A 85 -8.98 3.16 15.53
CA GLN A 85 -9.66 1.93 15.11
C GLN A 85 -11.05 2.21 14.54
N GLY A 86 -11.79 3.17 15.13
CA GLY A 86 -13.08 3.64 14.59
C GLY A 86 -12.95 4.17 13.17
N VAL A 87 -11.96 5.04 12.92
CA VAL A 87 -11.66 5.55 11.57
C VAL A 87 -11.27 4.41 10.62
N ASN A 88 -10.47 3.45 11.08
CA ASN A 88 -9.99 2.35 10.27
C ASN A 88 -11.13 1.46 9.74
N ARG A 89 -12.22 1.31 10.49
CA ARG A 89 -13.41 0.54 10.07
C ARG A 89 -14.12 1.16 8.86
N LEU A 90 -14.03 2.47 8.66
CA LEU A 90 -14.65 3.16 7.52
C LEU A 90 -14.03 2.76 6.18
N PHE A 91 -12.81 2.24 6.18
CA PHE A 91 -12.11 1.78 4.98
C PHE A 91 -12.37 0.31 4.61
N THR A 92 -13.02 -0.48 5.46
CA THR A 92 -13.17 -1.93 5.26
C THR A 92 -13.89 -2.28 3.96
N TRP A 93 -15.12 -1.78 3.78
CA TRP A 93 -15.92 -2.08 2.58
C TRP A 93 -15.30 -1.57 1.28
N PRO A 94 -14.82 -0.31 1.20
CA PRO A 94 -14.11 0.18 0.02
C PRO A 94 -12.93 -0.72 -0.36
N LEU A 95 -12.15 -1.19 0.62
CA LEU A 95 -11.02 -2.07 0.37
C LEU A 95 -11.41 -3.46 -0.11
N ILE A 96 -12.52 -4.02 0.39
CA ILE A 96 -13.03 -5.31 -0.10
C ILE A 96 -13.43 -5.18 -1.58
N CYS A 97 -14.18 -4.13 -1.95
CA CYS A 97 -14.55 -3.87 -3.33
C CYS A 97 -13.31 -3.63 -4.22
N SER A 98 -12.36 -2.84 -3.75
CA SER A 98 -11.09 -2.59 -4.43
C SER A 98 -10.29 -3.88 -4.65
N ALA A 99 -10.18 -4.73 -3.63
CA ALA A 99 -9.49 -6.01 -3.71
C ALA A 99 -10.16 -6.92 -4.75
N ALA A 100 -11.50 -7.01 -4.76
CA ALA A 100 -12.23 -7.78 -5.74
C ALA A 100 -11.98 -7.30 -7.19
N LEU A 101 -12.03 -5.98 -7.42
CA LEU A 101 -11.74 -5.38 -8.73
C LEU A 101 -10.29 -5.63 -9.17
N LEU A 102 -9.32 -5.48 -8.25
CA LEU A 102 -7.91 -5.73 -8.55
C LEU A 102 -7.68 -7.21 -8.85
N SER A 103 -8.27 -8.12 -8.07
CA SER A 103 -8.20 -9.56 -8.31
C SER A 103 -8.76 -9.95 -9.67
N PHE A 104 -9.83 -9.31 -10.13
CA PHE A 104 -10.37 -9.53 -11.48
C PHE A 104 -9.37 -9.13 -12.56
N ALA A 105 -8.88 -7.88 -12.55
CA ALA A 105 -7.96 -7.42 -13.60
C ALA A 105 -6.61 -8.12 -13.58
N HIS A 106 -6.11 -8.46 -12.39
CA HIS A 106 -4.85 -9.18 -12.28
C HIS A 106 -5.01 -10.65 -12.67
N GLY A 107 -6.09 -11.29 -12.23
CA GLY A 107 -6.42 -12.67 -12.61
C GLY A 107 -6.56 -12.83 -14.13
N ALA A 108 -7.18 -11.88 -14.83
CA ALA A 108 -7.27 -11.91 -16.28
C ALA A 108 -5.87 -11.88 -16.97
N ASN A 109 -4.93 -11.11 -16.42
CA ASN A 109 -3.56 -11.04 -16.93
C ASN A 109 -2.77 -12.31 -16.60
N ASP A 110 -2.87 -12.79 -15.36
CA ASP A 110 -2.13 -13.97 -14.90
C ASP A 110 -2.60 -15.25 -15.60
N VAL A 111 -3.89 -15.39 -15.87
CA VAL A 111 -4.42 -16.48 -16.70
C VAL A 111 -3.78 -16.45 -18.09
N ALA A 112 -3.68 -15.27 -18.73
CA ALA A 112 -3.05 -15.14 -20.04
C ALA A 112 -1.56 -15.56 -20.04
N ASN A 113 -0.82 -15.22 -18.99
CA ASN A 113 0.59 -15.62 -18.85
C ASN A 113 0.75 -17.14 -18.68
N ALA A 114 -0.18 -17.80 -17.97
CA ALA A 114 -0.13 -19.25 -17.76
C ALA A 114 -0.58 -20.05 -18.99
N ILE A 115 -1.66 -19.63 -19.65
CA ILE A 115 -2.24 -20.39 -20.77
C ILE A 115 -1.65 -20.03 -22.12
N GLY A 116 -0.96 -18.89 -22.25
CA GLY A 116 -0.39 -18.42 -23.51
C GLY A 116 0.49 -19.46 -24.21
N PRO A 117 1.46 -20.10 -23.52
CA PRO A 117 2.26 -21.18 -24.09
C PRO A 117 1.42 -22.39 -24.54
N LEU A 118 0.42 -22.80 -23.74
CA LEU A 118 -0.46 -23.92 -24.08
C LEU A 118 -1.34 -23.61 -25.31
N ALA A 119 -1.84 -22.38 -25.41
CA ALA A 119 -2.60 -21.90 -26.56
C ALA A 119 -1.76 -21.93 -27.84
N ALA A 120 -0.50 -21.47 -27.75
CA ALA A 120 0.44 -21.50 -28.87
C ALA A 120 0.74 -22.94 -29.33
N ILE A 121 0.95 -23.87 -28.41
CA ILE A 121 1.15 -25.29 -28.73
C ILE A 121 -0.09 -25.88 -29.42
N TYR A 122 -1.29 -25.64 -28.87
CA TYR A 122 -2.53 -26.13 -29.45
C TYR A 122 -2.74 -25.63 -30.89
N GLU A 123 -2.47 -24.36 -31.13
CA GLU A 123 -2.63 -23.76 -32.45
C GLU A 123 -1.58 -24.25 -33.46
N ALA A 124 -0.33 -24.40 -33.03
CA ALA A 124 0.74 -24.95 -33.87
C ALA A 124 0.42 -26.38 -34.32
N VAL A 125 -0.08 -27.23 -33.41
CA VAL A 125 -0.49 -28.61 -33.72
C VAL A 125 -1.69 -28.64 -34.66
N LYS A 126 -2.68 -27.76 -34.46
CA LYS A 126 -3.93 -27.78 -35.24
C LYS A 126 -3.78 -27.19 -36.64
N SER A 127 -3.05 -26.09 -36.76
CA SER A 127 -2.94 -25.32 -38.01
C SER A 127 -1.68 -25.64 -38.81
N GLY A 128 -0.71 -26.35 -38.23
CA GLY A 128 0.57 -26.65 -38.87
C GLY A 128 1.46 -25.42 -39.08
N ALA A 129 1.02 -24.23 -38.64
CA ALA A 129 1.73 -22.96 -38.75
C ALA A 129 1.59 -22.17 -37.45
N ILE A 130 2.52 -21.25 -37.21
CA ILE A 130 2.42 -20.31 -36.07
C ILE A 130 1.67 -19.08 -36.58
N ALA A 131 0.37 -19.01 -36.30
CA ALA A 131 -0.40 -17.82 -36.63
C ALA A 131 0.03 -16.62 -35.76
N SER A 132 0.06 -15.42 -36.36
CA SER A 132 0.46 -14.18 -35.66
C SER A 132 -0.57 -13.70 -34.61
N ARG A 133 -1.78 -14.26 -34.63
CA ARG A 133 -2.83 -14.05 -33.64
C ARG A 133 -3.45 -15.38 -33.27
N ALA A 134 -2.93 -15.98 -32.22
CA ALA A 134 -3.55 -17.15 -31.64
C ALA A 134 -4.84 -16.77 -30.92
N ALA A 135 -5.99 -17.17 -31.47
CA ALA A 135 -7.27 -16.99 -30.78
C ALA A 135 -7.41 -18.14 -29.77
N THR A 136 -7.08 -17.87 -28.51
CA THR A 136 -7.10 -18.88 -27.45
C THR A 136 -8.50 -19.48 -27.29
N PRO A 137 -8.68 -20.81 -27.48
CA PRO A 137 -9.96 -21.47 -27.29
C PRO A 137 -10.51 -21.27 -25.87
N LEU A 138 -11.84 -21.15 -25.75
CA LEU A 138 -12.51 -20.91 -24.48
C LEU A 138 -12.20 -21.99 -23.42
N TRP A 139 -12.09 -23.25 -23.82
CA TRP A 139 -11.79 -24.35 -22.88
C TRP A 139 -10.38 -24.22 -22.27
N ILE A 140 -9.40 -23.69 -23.01
CA ILE A 140 -8.05 -23.42 -22.50
C ILE A 140 -8.11 -22.29 -21.46
N MET A 141 -8.89 -21.26 -21.73
CA MET A 141 -9.12 -20.17 -20.77
C MET A 141 -9.79 -20.66 -19.48
N VAL A 142 -10.82 -21.50 -19.60
CA VAL A 142 -11.52 -22.08 -18.45
C VAL A 142 -10.57 -22.95 -17.63
N LEU A 143 -9.72 -23.75 -18.28
CA LEU A 143 -8.69 -24.54 -17.61
C LEU A 143 -7.72 -23.64 -16.81
N GLY A 144 -7.23 -22.55 -17.41
CA GLY A 144 -6.36 -21.59 -16.74
C GLY A 144 -7.03 -20.89 -15.55
N ALA A 145 -8.28 -20.46 -15.72
CA ALA A 145 -9.05 -19.81 -14.66
C ALA A 145 -9.30 -20.75 -13.47
N LEU A 146 -9.69 -22.01 -13.74
CA LEU A 146 -9.87 -23.03 -12.70
C LEU A 146 -8.55 -23.37 -12.00
N GLY A 147 -7.47 -23.55 -12.77
CA GLY A 147 -6.14 -23.83 -12.22
C GLY A 147 -5.66 -22.72 -11.28
N LEU A 148 -5.84 -21.45 -11.67
CA LEU A 148 -5.49 -20.29 -10.83
C LEU A 148 -6.39 -20.20 -9.59
N ALA A 149 -7.70 -20.45 -9.72
CA ALA A 149 -8.63 -20.45 -8.60
C ALA A 149 -8.29 -21.55 -7.57
N ILE A 150 -8.02 -22.78 -8.04
CA ILE A 150 -7.62 -23.91 -7.18
C ILE A 150 -6.27 -23.63 -6.53
N GLY A 151 -5.28 -23.15 -7.29
CA GLY A 151 -3.96 -22.81 -6.74
C GLY A 151 -4.04 -21.75 -5.63
N LEU A 152 -4.86 -20.71 -5.84
CA LEU A 152 -5.11 -19.68 -4.83
C LEU A 152 -5.86 -20.24 -3.60
N ALA A 153 -6.83 -21.14 -3.80
CA ALA A 153 -7.55 -21.77 -2.71
C ALA A 153 -6.63 -22.65 -1.83
N LEU A 154 -5.73 -23.41 -2.45
CA LEU A 154 -4.82 -24.33 -1.75
C LEU A 154 -3.66 -23.59 -1.07
N TYR A 155 -2.99 -22.67 -1.77
CA TYR A 155 -1.73 -22.06 -1.32
C TYR A 155 -1.83 -20.57 -0.98
N GLY A 156 -2.90 -19.89 -1.40
CA GLY A 156 -3.06 -18.44 -1.22
C GLY A 156 -3.12 -18.00 0.23
N SER A 157 -3.78 -18.76 1.11
CA SER A 157 -3.94 -18.39 2.52
C SER A 157 -2.60 -18.25 3.26
N LYS A 158 -1.63 -19.12 2.97
CA LYS A 158 -0.29 -19.08 3.55
C LYS A 158 0.49 -17.87 3.03
N LEU A 159 0.44 -17.63 1.72
CA LEU A 159 1.15 -16.52 1.08
C LEU A 159 0.62 -15.14 1.53
N ILE A 160 -0.71 -14.98 1.60
CA ILE A 160 -1.37 -13.75 2.07
C ILE A 160 -0.97 -13.45 3.53
N ARG A 161 -0.93 -14.48 4.39
CA ARG A 161 -0.50 -14.32 5.79
C ARG A 161 0.97 -13.90 5.90
N THR A 162 1.84 -14.47 5.07
CA THR A 162 3.27 -14.12 5.04
C THR A 162 3.47 -12.67 4.61
N VAL A 163 2.89 -12.25 3.47
CA VAL A 163 3.02 -10.87 2.97
C VAL A 163 2.42 -9.86 3.95
N GLY A 164 1.27 -10.18 4.55
CA GLY A 164 0.57 -9.29 5.48
C GLY A 164 1.24 -9.12 6.86
N LYS A 165 2.18 -10.00 7.22
CA LYS A 165 2.86 -9.97 8.54
C LYS A 165 4.37 -9.76 8.45
N GLU A 166 5.02 -10.16 7.37
CA GLU A 166 6.49 -10.18 7.33
C GLU A 166 7.12 -8.84 6.93
N ILE A 167 6.46 -8.02 6.12
CA ILE A 167 7.05 -6.77 5.62
C ILE A 167 6.69 -5.58 6.54
N THR A 168 5.40 -5.37 6.78
CA THR A 168 4.90 -4.34 7.71
C THR A 168 3.49 -4.71 8.18
N GLU A 169 3.13 -4.39 9.42
CA GLU A 169 1.76 -4.59 9.89
C GLU A 169 0.79 -3.70 9.11
N LEU A 170 -0.18 -4.31 8.43
CA LEU A 170 -1.16 -3.61 7.62
C LEU A 170 -2.44 -3.35 8.43
N ASP A 171 -2.89 -2.09 8.42
CA ASP A 171 -4.24 -1.70 8.80
C ASP A 171 -4.97 -1.19 7.54
N ASN A 172 -6.28 -0.97 7.61
CA ASN A 172 -7.08 -0.56 6.44
C ASN A 172 -6.59 0.77 5.83
N MET A 173 -6.24 1.78 6.65
CA MET A 173 -5.70 3.05 6.14
C MET A 173 -4.37 2.88 5.38
N ARG A 174 -3.50 1.97 5.86
CA ARG A 174 -2.25 1.60 5.19
C ARG A 174 -2.51 0.82 3.91
N ALA A 175 -3.42 -0.16 3.95
CA ALA A 175 -3.80 -0.95 2.79
C ALA A 175 -4.37 -0.06 1.68
N TYR A 176 -5.25 0.89 2.03
CA TYR A 176 -5.76 1.91 1.12
C TYR A 176 -4.62 2.74 0.50
N SER A 177 -3.66 3.16 1.33
CA SER A 177 -2.52 3.96 0.86
C SER A 177 -1.64 3.20 -0.12
N ILE A 178 -1.45 1.90 0.09
CA ILE A 178 -0.69 1.01 -0.79
C ILE A 178 -1.45 0.82 -2.11
N ALA A 179 -2.72 0.46 -2.03
CA ALA A 179 -3.60 0.25 -3.18
C ALA A 179 -3.66 1.49 -4.09
N MET A 180 -3.89 2.68 -3.51
CA MET A 180 -3.95 3.93 -4.26
C MET A 180 -2.62 4.31 -4.90
N ALA A 181 -1.52 4.15 -4.17
CA ALA A 181 -0.19 4.43 -4.73
C ALA A 181 0.08 3.49 -5.91
N ALA A 182 -0.19 2.19 -5.75
CA ALA A 182 0.06 1.22 -6.79
C ALA A 182 -0.80 1.45 -8.04
N THR A 183 -2.11 1.62 -7.87
CA THR A 183 -3.04 1.84 -8.98
C THR A 183 -2.69 3.10 -9.78
N LEU A 184 -2.42 4.22 -9.10
CA LEU A 184 -2.05 5.46 -9.80
C LEU A 184 -0.72 5.35 -10.52
N THR A 185 0.29 4.72 -9.92
CA THR A 185 1.58 4.48 -10.58
C THR A 185 1.40 3.63 -11.83
N VAL A 186 0.56 2.58 -11.79
CA VAL A 186 0.28 1.74 -12.97
C VAL A 186 -0.46 2.51 -14.06
N ILE A 187 -1.44 3.34 -13.71
CA ILE A 187 -2.16 4.18 -14.68
C ILE A 187 -1.20 5.13 -15.39
N VAL A 188 -0.35 5.85 -14.63
CA VAL A 188 0.62 6.79 -15.19
C VAL A 188 1.65 6.07 -16.06
N ALA A 189 2.22 4.97 -15.58
CA ALA A 189 3.20 4.20 -16.36
C ALA A 189 2.59 3.63 -17.65
N SER A 190 1.35 3.14 -17.58
CA SER A 190 0.64 2.66 -18.77
C SER A 190 0.40 3.77 -19.79
N GLN A 191 0.14 5.00 -19.35
CA GLN A 191 -0.05 6.13 -20.25
C GLN A 191 1.27 6.58 -20.90
N LEU A 192 2.38 6.38 -20.21
CA LEU A 192 3.74 6.58 -20.75
C LEU A 192 4.21 5.42 -21.65
N GLY A 193 3.38 4.40 -21.87
CA GLY A 193 3.73 3.23 -22.68
C GLY A 193 4.77 2.32 -22.02
N MET A 194 5.09 2.52 -20.74
CA MET A 194 6.12 1.75 -20.05
C MET A 194 5.54 0.42 -19.54
N PRO A 195 6.12 -0.74 -19.92
CA PRO A 195 5.74 -2.01 -19.32
C PRO A 195 6.24 -2.04 -17.87
N VAL A 196 5.30 -2.03 -16.92
CA VAL A 196 5.61 -2.09 -15.48
C VAL A 196 5.02 -3.34 -14.84
N SER A 197 5.79 -3.94 -13.95
CA SER A 197 5.33 -5.05 -13.11
C SER A 197 4.46 -4.51 -11.96
N THR A 198 3.19 -4.90 -11.93
CA THR A 198 2.24 -4.56 -10.85
C THR A 198 2.71 -5.10 -9.50
N THR A 199 3.41 -6.24 -9.48
CA THR A 199 4.00 -6.83 -8.28
C THR A 199 5.09 -5.93 -7.70
N HIS A 200 6.00 -5.42 -8.54
CA HIS A 200 7.04 -4.47 -8.12
C HIS A 200 6.45 -3.17 -7.60
N VAL A 201 5.47 -2.63 -8.32
CA VAL A 201 4.78 -1.39 -7.92
C VAL A 201 4.09 -1.56 -6.57
N THR A 202 3.38 -2.67 -6.36
CA THR A 202 2.65 -2.95 -5.11
C THR A 202 3.61 -3.15 -3.95
N ILE A 203 4.65 -3.97 -4.11
CA ILE A 203 5.64 -4.20 -3.05
C ILE A 203 6.44 -2.92 -2.75
N GLY A 204 6.78 -2.13 -3.77
CA GLY A 204 7.36 -0.80 -3.60
C GLY A 204 6.47 0.13 -2.76
N ALA A 205 5.15 0.13 -2.99
CA ALA A 205 4.21 0.87 -2.19
C ALA A 205 4.12 0.37 -0.73
N VAL A 206 4.20 -0.95 -0.49
CA VAL A 206 4.29 -1.54 0.85
C VAL A 206 5.54 -1.04 1.57
N PHE A 207 6.70 -1.08 0.92
CA PHE A 207 7.95 -0.54 1.47
C PHE A 207 7.84 0.95 1.76
N GLY A 208 7.28 1.75 0.85
CA GLY A 208 7.08 3.18 1.06
C GLY A 208 6.22 3.49 2.29
N VAL A 209 5.13 2.75 2.49
CA VAL A 209 4.28 2.85 3.70
C VAL A 209 5.02 2.41 4.95
N GLY A 210 5.78 1.30 4.88
CA GLY A 210 6.58 0.78 5.99
C GLY A 210 7.64 1.78 6.46
N PHE A 211 8.47 2.30 5.54
CA PHE A 211 9.52 3.26 5.86
C PHE A 211 8.95 4.59 6.34
N LEU A 212 7.87 5.09 5.73
CA LEU A 212 7.20 6.29 6.24
C LEU A 212 6.68 6.10 7.67
N ARG A 213 6.13 4.92 8.00
CA ARG A 213 5.69 4.60 9.37
C ARG A 213 6.87 4.61 10.35
N GLU A 214 8.00 4.04 9.95
CA GLU A 214 9.22 4.04 10.75
C GLU A 214 9.73 5.45 11.01
N LEU A 215 9.88 6.26 9.95
CA LEU A 215 10.30 7.66 10.04
C LEU A 215 9.39 8.48 10.97
N LEU A 216 8.06 8.34 10.84
CA LEU A 216 7.12 9.05 11.70
C LEU A 216 7.22 8.62 13.16
N LYS A 217 7.42 7.33 13.43
CA LYS A 217 7.55 6.81 14.80
C LYS A 217 8.86 7.27 15.45
N VAL A 218 9.96 7.25 14.69
CA VAL A 218 11.26 7.75 15.14
C VAL A 218 11.17 9.24 15.47
N ASN A 219 10.52 10.03 14.61
CA ASN A 219 10.33 11.45 14.86
C ASN A 219 9.48 11.71 16.11
N TYR A 220 8.42 10.93 16.31
CA TYR A 220 7.59 11.02 17.51
C TYR A 220 8.36 10.67 18.79
N ALA A 221 9.12 9.57 18.78
CA ALA A 221 9.94 9.17 19.92
C ALA A 221 11.04 10.21 20.24
N LYS A 222 11.62 10.85 19.22
CA LYS A 222 12.53 11.99 19.41
C LYS A 222 11.83 13.17 20.10
N MET A 223 10.61 13.49 19.68
CA MET A 223 9.81 14.55 20.29
C MET A 223 9.50 14.22 21.75
N GLU A 224 9.03 13.00 22.04
CA GLU A 224 8.75 12.52 23.40
C GLU A 224 9.98 12.55 24.30
N ALA A 225 11.15 12.13 23.79
CA ALA A 225 12.41 12.19 24.54
C ALA A 225 12.79 13.64 24.90
N VAL A 226 12.59 14.58 23.98
CA VAL A 226 12.79 16.02 24.25
C VAL A 226 11.79 16.52 25.31
N VAL A 227 10.55 16.01 25.31
CA VAL A 227 9.55 16.31 26.34
C VAL A 227 9.97 15.85 27.71
N PHE A 228 10.38 14.59 27.81
CA PHE A 228 10.81 14.02 29.07
C PHE A 228 12.07 14.73 29.62
N ALA A 229 13.06 15.00 28.76
CA ALA A 229 14.28 15.72 29.14
C ALA A 229 14.01 17.15 29.62
N GLY A 230 13.08 17.86 28.98
CA GLY A 230 12.69 19.22 29.36
C GLY A 230 12.01 19.32 30.73
N HIS A 231 11.48 18.22 31.26
CA HIS A 231 10.75 18.16 32.54
C HIS A 231 11.49 17.34 33.62
N GLN A 232 12.82 17.23 33.55
CA GLN A 232 13.59 16.67 34.66
C GLN A 232 13.30 17.47 35.95
N GLY A 233 12.80 16.76 36.98
CA GLY A 233 12.40 17.33 38.28
C GLY A 233 10.89 17.55 38.47
N ALA A 234 10.07 17.41 37.43
CA ALA A 234 8.61 17.50 37.54
C ALA A 234 7.99 16.15 37.94
N ASP A 235 6.82 16.19 38.61
CA ASP A 235 6.10 14.99 39.02
C ASP A 235 5.71 14.14 37.79
N ARG A 236 5.77 12.81 37.91
CA ARG A 236 5.48 11.88 36.80
C ARG A 236 4.10 12.13 36.19
N ALA A 237 3.14 12.50 37.03
CA ALA A 237 1.78 12.85 36.65
C ALA A 237 1.71 14.11 35.76
N GLU A 238 2.59 15.10 35.98
CA GLU A 238 2.65 16.33 35.20
C GLU A 238 3.21 16.06 33.80
N VAL A 239 4.25 15.24 33.71
CA VAL A 239 4.84 14.81 32.43
C VAL A 239 3.84 13.98 31.62
N GLU A 240 3.11 13.09 32.27
CA GLU A 240 2.10 12.25 31.62
C GLU A 240 0.91 13.07 31.12
N THR A 241 0.45 14.04 31.91
CA THR A 241 -0.60 15.00 31.51
C THR A 241 -0.13 15.87 30.33
N TYR A 242 1.11 16.35 30.37
CA TYR A 242 1.69 17.12 29.28
C TYR A 242 1.85 16.27 28.01
N LEU A 243 2.31 15.02 28.14
CA LEU A 243 2.39 14.08 27.02
C LEU A 243 1.00 13.84 26.43
N HIS A 244 -0.02 13.59 27.25
CA HIS A 244 -1.39 13.39 26.76
C HIS A 244 -1.92 14.64 26.03
N ARG A 245 -1.68 15.84 26.58
CA ARG A 245 -2.01 17.11 25.92
C ARG A 245 -1.23 17.26 24.60
N PHE A 246 0.04 16.93 24.61
CA PHE A 246 0.89 16.96 23.44
C PHE A 246 0.44 15.94 22.39
N GLU A 247 -0.05 14.76 22.76
CA GLU A 247 -0.59 13.77 21.82
C GLU A 247 -1.88 14.27 21.17
N ALA A 248 -2.75 14.89 21.97
CA ALA A 248 -4.06 15.41 21.58
C ALA A 248 -4.00 16.73 20.78
N ALA A 249 -2.94 17.52 20.96
CA ALA A 249 -2.76 18.83 20.33
C ALA A 249 -2.67 18.75 18.79
N GLU A 250 -3.10 19.82 18.12
CA GLU A 250 -3.00 19.92 16.67
C GLU A 250 -1.53 20.05 16.20
N VAL A 251 -1.27 19.79 14.91
CA VAL A 251 0.10 19.79 14.36
C VAL A 251 0.83 21.13 14.55
N GLN A 252 0.11 22.27 14.48
CA GLN A 252 0.73 23.59 14.69
C GLN A 252 1.02 23.85 16.17
N GLU A 253 0.10 23.50 17.05
CA GLU A 253 0.27 23.62 18.49
C GLU A 253 1.43 22.73 18.99
N LYS A 254 1.54 21.50 18.47
CA LYS A 254 2.70 20.62 18.70
C LYS A 254 4.02 21.28 18.30
N LYS A 255 4.07 22.01 17.19
CA LYS A 255 5.28 22.73 16.77
C LYS A 255 5.62 23.88 17.71
N GLN A 256 4.62 24.63 18.17
CA GLN A 256 4.81 25.71 19.14
C GLN A 256 5.29 25.16 20.49
N MET A 257 4.62 24.12 21.01
CA MET A 257 5.04 23.40 22.21
C MET A 257 6.50 22.93 22.09
N LEU A 258 6.88 22.31 20.97
CA LEU A 258 8.28 21.90 20.73
C LEU A 258 9.26 23.08 20.65
N ALA A 259 8.86 24.22 20.07
CA ALA A 259 9.70 25.40 19.95
C ALA A 259 9.95 26.03 21.33
N ASP A 260 8.89 26.16 22.13
CA ASP A 260 8.95 26.65 23.50
C ASP A 260 9.82 25.74 24.37
N MET A 261 9.72 24.42 24.17
CA MET A 261 10.56 23.46 24.87
C MET A 261 12.02 23.55 24.48
N LYS A 262 12.34 23.66 23.18
CA LYS A 262 13.73 23.87 22.74
C LYS A 262 14.29 25.17 23.32
N ARG A 263 13.47 26.21 23.40
CA ARG A 263 13.85 27.48 24.02
C ARG A 263 14.13 27.32 25.52
N ARG A 264 13.25 26.63 26.25
CA ARG A 264 13.42 26.32 27.69
C ARG A 264 14.62 25.41 27.95
N ALA A 265 14.82 24.38 27.13
CA ALA A 265 15.96 23.48 27.23
C ALA A 265 17.28 24.23 27.00
N LYS A 266 17.34 25.11 25.97
CA LYS A 266 18.51 25.96 25.72
C LYS A 266 18.78 26.91 26.89
N LEU A 267 17.74 27.51 27.48
CA LEU A 267 17.86 28.37 28.65
C LEU A 267 18.40 27.60 29.88
N ARG A 268 17.93 26.36 30.12
CA ARG A 268 18.44 25.46 31.17
C ARG A 268 19.89 25.01 30.91
N GLU A 269 20.21 24.67 29.66
CA GLU A 269 21.56 24.25 29.24
C GLU A 269 22.61 25.34 29.49
N THR A 270 22.21 26.61 29.33
CA THR A 270 23.05 27.78 29.60
C THR A 270 23.23 28.05 31.11
N ALA A 271 22.29 27.59 31.94
CA ALA A 271 22.29 27.81 33.39
C ALA A 271 22.92 26.68 34.21
N GLU A 272 22.79 25.41 33.81
CA GLU A 272 23.20 24.23 34.60
C GLU A 272 24.20 23.30 33.89
N GLY A 273 24.64 23.64 32.65
CA GLY A 273 25.54 22.79 31.86
C GLY A 273 24.82 21.66 31.11
N ALA A 274 25.45 21.14 30.05
CA ALA A 274 24.83 20.35 28.98
C ALA A 274 23.91 19.20 29.45
N VAL A 275 22.59 19.43 29.34
CA VAL A 275 21.50 18.48 29.68
C VAL A 275 21.23 17.51 28.52
N PHE A 276 22.24 16.76 28.11
CA PHE A 276 22.00 15.47 27.46
C PHE A 276 22.77 14.41 28.23
N ALA A 277 22.13 13.86 29.26
CA ALA A 277 22.72 12.75 29.99
C ALA A 277 22.98 11.60 29.00
N LYS A 278 24.16 10.93 29.06
CA LYS A 278 24.50 9.75 28.24
C LYS A 278 23.37 8.70 28.18
N LYS A 279 22.53 8.65 29.21
CA LYS A 279 21.34 7.80 29.35
C LYS A 279 20.24 8.15 28.32
N GLU A 280 20.00 9.43 28.04
CA GLU A 280 19.04 9.92 27.04
C GLU A 280 19.51 9.62 25.62
N GLN A 281 20.80 9.84 25.32
CA GLN A 281 21.38 9.44 24.03
C GLN A 281 21.25 7.92 23.81
N LYS A 282 21.37 7.12 24.87
CA LYS A 282 21.23 5.65 24.81
C LYS A 282 19.76 5.23 24.67
N ALA A 283 18.83 5.90 25.34
CA ALA A 283 17.39 5.68 25.20
C ALA A 283 16.88 6.10 23.80
N LEU A 284 17.33 7.24 23.30
CA LEU A 284 17.07 7.72 21.95
C LEU A 284 17.64 6.76 20.91
N LYS A 285 18.90 6.30 21.07
CA LYS A 285 19.49 5.26 20.22
C LYS A 285 18.66 3.97 20.25
N LYS A 286 18.13 3.55 21.41
CA LYS A 286 17.29 2.34 21.54
C LYS A 286 15.91 2.50 20.91
N ALA A 287 15.27 3.68 21.04
CA ALA A 287 14.00 4.01 20.39
C ALA A 287 14.13 4.13 18.86
N ILE A 288 15.25 4.70 18.38
CA ILE A 288 15.63 4.77 16.96
C ILE A 288 15.91 3.37 16.38
N LYS A 289 16.41 2.43 17.19
CA LYS A 289 16.78 1.07 16.75
C LYS A 289 15.60 0.11 16.56
N LYS A 290 14.36 0.53 16.87
CA LYS A 290 13.19 -0.34 16.67
C LYS A 290 12.74 -0.29 15.21
N GLU A 291 13.38 -1.11 14.39
CA GLU A 291 13.03 -1.29 12.98
C GLU A 291 11.58 -1.79 12.87
N ILE A 292 10.76 -1.04 12.13
CA ILE A 292 9.37 -1.44 11.84
C ILE A 292 9.33 -2.26 10.55
N VAL A 293 10.26 -2.00 9.64
CA VAL A 293 10.44 -2.74 8.40
C VAL A 293 11.55 -3.78 8.57
N LYS A 294 11.25 -5.05 8.29
CA LYS A 294 12.26 -6.12 8.33
C LYS A 294 13.17 -6.04 7.10
N ARG A 295 14.33 -5.38 7.23
CA ARG A 295 15.30 -5.20 6.12
C ARG A 295 15.77 -6.52 5.49
N SER A 296 15.90 -7.58 6.30
CA SER A 296 16.26 -8.91 5.79
C SER A 296 15.23 -9.47 4.80
N VAL A 297 13.94 -9.23 5.03
CA VAL A 297 12.86 -9.64 4.12
C VAL A 297 12.93 -8.83 2.83
N VAL A 298 13.18 -7.52 2.92
CA VAL A 298 13.39 -6.65 1.74
C VAL A 298 14.52 -7.19 0.87
N MET A 299 15.67 -7.48 1.47
CA MET A 299 16.82 -8.00 0.73
C MET A 299 16.54 -9.37 0.10
N ARG A 300 15.81 -10.27 0.78
CA ARG A 300 15.41 -11.57 0.22
C ARG A 300 14.51 -11.42 -1.00
N ILE A 301 13.57 -10.46 -0.97
CA ILE A 301 12.67 -10.19 -2.10
C ILE A 301 13.47 -9.65 -3.31
N VAL A 302 14.35 -8.68 -3.08
CA VAL A 302 15.18 -8.11 -4.14
C VAL A 302 16.11 -9.16 -4.75
N ALA A 303 16.75 -9.98 -3.91
CA ALA A 303 17.59 -11.08 -4.37
C ALA A 303 16.78 -12.08 -5.22
N ALA A 304 15.57 -12.44 -4.78
CA ALA A 304 14.70 -13.33 -5.55
C ALA A 304 14.43 -12.77 -6.95
N TRP A 305 14.07 -11.49 -7.09
CA TRP A 305 13.81 -10.88 -8.41
C TRP A 305 15.02 -10.87 -9.34
N ILE A 306 16.20 -10.59 -8.80
CA ILE A 306 17.45 -10.56 -9.59
C ILE A 306 17.83 -11.97 -10.06
N ILE A 307 17.58 -12.98 -9.23
CA ILE A 307 18.00 -14.36 -9.49
C ILE A 307 16.99 -15.11 -10.36
N THR A 308 15.69 -14.92 -10.14
CA THR A 308 14.65 -15.77 -10.75
C THR A 308 14.56 -15.59 -12.26
N VAL A 309 14.73 -14.38 -12.80
CA VAL A 309 14.60 -14.14 -14.25
C VAL A 309 15.73 -14.81 -15.03
N PRO A 310 17.03 -14.60 -14.72
CA PRO A 310 18.10 -15.33 -15.39
C PRO A 310 18.02 -16.84 -15.17
N ALA A 311 17.71 -17.29 -13.95
CA ALA A 311 17.64 -18.72 -13.65
C ALA A 311 16.54 -19.44 -14.45
N THR A 312 15.35 -18.83 -14.57
CA THR A 312 14.25 -19.39 -15.37
C THR A 312 14.57 -19.37 -16.87
N ALA A 313 15.24 -18.34 -17.37
CA ALA A 313 15.69 -18.28 -18.76
C ALA A 313 16.72 -19.38 -19.10
N VAL A 314 17.72 -19.57 -18.23
CA VAL A 314 18.73 -20.64 -18.41
C VAL A 314 18.08 -22.01 -18.34
N LEU A 315 17.19 -22.25 -17.38
CA LEU A 315 16.46 -23.51 -17.28
C LEU A 315 15.61 -23.79 -18.53
N ALA A 316 14.89 -22.77 -19.04
CA ALA A 316 14.11 -22.88 -20.26
C ALA A 316 14.99 -23.22 -21.48
N ALA A 317 16.17 -22.59 -21.60
CA ALA A 317 17.13 -22.87 -22.67
C ALA A 317 17.67 -24.31 -22.60
N ILE A 318 18.03 -24.78 -21.40
CA ILE A 318 18.48 -26.16 -21.18
C ILE A 318 17.39 -27.16 -21.58
N LEU A 319 16.16 -26.95 -21.10
CA LEU A 319 15.03 -27.83 -21.44
C LEU A 319 14.74 -27.84 -22.94
N PHE A 320 14.80 -26.68 -23.60
CA PHE A 320 14.64 -26.58 -25.04
C PHE A 320 15.69 -27.42 -25.79
N HIS A 321 16.97 -27.30 -25.42
CA HIS A 321 18.04 -28.07 -26.07
C HIS A 321 17.93 -29.58 -25.81
N ILE A 322 17.51 -29.99 -24.61
CA ILE A 322 17.26 -31.41 -24.30
C ILE A 322 16.13 -31.95 -25.18
N VAL A 323 14.99 -31.25 -25.24
CA VAL A 323 13.84 -31.68 -26.06
C VAL A 323 14.22 -31.69 -27.55
N SER A 324 14.93 -30.66 -28.02
CA SER A 324 15.40 -30.60 -29.41
C SER A 324 16.32 -31.76 -29.76
N ALA A 325 17.23 -32.15 -28.86
CA ALA A 325 18.16 -33.26 -29.09
C ALA A 325 17.48 -34.63 -29.07
N ILE A 326 16.37 -34.78 -28.36
CA ILE A 326 15.56 -36.02 -28.33
C ILE A 326 14.70 -36.15 -29.59
N LEU A 327 14.24 -35.01 -30.15
CA LEU A 327 13.36 -34.97 -31.32
C LEU A 327 14.09 -34.91 -32.67
N SER A 328 15.39 -34.60 -32.67
CA SER A 328 16.28 -34.63 -33.84
C SER A 328 16.91 -35.99 -34.03
#